data_AF-A0A8K1FE20-F1
#
_entry.id   AF-A0A8K1FE20-F1
#
_cell.length_a   1.000
_cell.length_b   1.000
_cell.length_c   1.000
_cell.angle_alpha   90.00
_cell.angle_beta   90.00
_cell.angle_gamma   90.00
#
_symmetry.space_group_name_H-M   'P 1'
#
loop_
_entity.id
_entity.type
_entity.pdbx_description
1 polymer ?
#
loop_
_entity_poly.entity_id
_entity_poly.type
_entity_poly.pdbx_seq_one_letter_code
_entity_poly.pdbx_strand_id
1 'polypeptide(L)'
;MQVEGSIPSSMDGNRLLDITAKSSAVYAKFGLDEPPTKDSNMPRRKKLAFFLEMLQANDATSDENKTLPLGEKLFLNRRYNNTYQHAMEYLTQNELYELSAHAKGPCEYLKQNT
;
A
#
# COMPACT_ATOMS: atom_id res chain seq x y z
N MET A 1 6.97 40.08 -2.71
CA MET A 1 7.46 38.92 -1.95
C MET A 1 6.92 37.67 -2.61
N GLN A 2 7.75 36.96 -3.36
CA GLN A 2 7.45 35.59 -3.79
C GLN A 2 7.70 34.70 -2.57
N VAL A 3 6.65 34.06 -2.08
CA VAL A 3 6.79 32.98 -1.10
C VAL A 3 7.03 31.73 -1.92
N GLU A 4 8.29 31.46 -2.24
CA GLU A 4 8.68 30.19 -2.84
C GLU A 4 8.39 29.11 -1.80
N GLY A 5 7.31 28.37 -2.00
CA GLY A 5 7.01 27.13 -1.29
C GLY A 5 8.04 26.09 -1.69
N SER A 6 9.23 26.15 -1.09
CA SER A 6 10.24 25.10 -1.21
C SER A 6 9.66 23.85 -0.56
N ILE A 7 9.11 22.93 -1.36
CA ILE A 7 8.84 21.56 -0.91
C ILE A 7 10.21 20.94 -0.66
N PRO A 8 10.61 20.63 0.58
CA PRO A 8 11.81 19.83 0.80
C PRO A 8 11.42 18.39 0.45
N SER A 9 11.49 18.02 -0.83
CA SER A 9 11.10 16.68 -1.28
C SER A 9 12.28 15.69 -1.24
N SER A 10 13.30 15.93 -0.42
CA SER A 10 14.27 14.88 -0.12
C SER A 10 13.70 14.05 1.03
N MET A 11 13.02 12.96 0.70
CA MET A 11 12.77 11.90 1.68
C MET A 11 14.12 11.41 2.20
N ASP A 12 14.22 11.25 3.52
CA ASP A 12 15.40 10.66 4.15
C ASP A 12 15.58 9.22 3.63
N GLY A 13 16.75 8.92 3.08
CA GLY A 13 17.06 7.60 2.53
C GLY A 13 16.91 6.48 3.56
N ASN A 14 17.25 6.73 4.82
CA ASN A 14 17.07 5.72 5.89
C ASN A 14 15.59 5.46 6.16
N ARG A 15 14.75 6.50 6.15
CA ARG A 15 13.30 6.33 6.32
C ARG A 15 12.66 5.62 5.14
N LEU A 16 13.13 5.88 3.93
CA LEU A 16 12.70 5.13 2.74
C LEU A 16 13.04 3.65 2.86
N LEU A 17 14.23 3.33 3.37
CA LEU A 17 14.63 1.93 3.63
C LEU A 17 13.71 1.29 4.68
N ASP A 18 13.43 1.98 5.79
CA ASP A 18 12.55 1.46 6.85
C ASP A 18 11.12 1.20 6.34
N ILE A 19 10.56 2.15 5.59
CA ILE A 19 9.23 2.01 4.98
C ILE A 19 9.22 0.86 3.97
N THR A 20 10.28 0.74 3.16
CA THR A 20 10.40 -0.34 2.16
C THR A 20 10.55 -1.70 2.83
N ALA A 21 11.27 -1.78 3.96
CA ALA A 21 11.48 -3.01 4.71
C ALA A 21 10.18 -3.66 5.16
N LYS A 22 9.14 -2.86 5.49
CA LYS A 22 7.80 -3.38 5.83
C LYS A 22 7.17 -4.13 4.66
N SER A 23 7.20 -3.55 3.47
CA SER A 23 6.71 -4.20 2.26
C SER A 23 7.53 -5.45 1.94
N SER A 24 8.87 -5.37 2.03
CA SER A 24 9.76 -6.51 1.82
C SER A 24 9.52 -7.65 2.81
N ALA A 25 9.18 -7.34 4.06
CA ALA A 25 8.85 -8.36 5.08
C ALA A 25 7.59 -9.15 4.72
N VAL A 26 6.58 -8.52 4.10
CA VAL A 26 5.39 -9.23 3.61
C VAL A 26 5.76 -10.13 2.43
N TYR A 27 6.55 -9.65 1.46
CA TYR A 27 7.06 -10.51 0.37
C TYR A 27 7.78 -11.75 0.91
N ALA A 28 8.70 -11.56 1.85
CA ALA A 28 9.43 -12.64 2.50
C ALA A 28 8.49 -13.61 3.26
N LYS A 29 7.48 -13.08 3.98
CA LYS A 29 6.50 -13.89 4.72
C LYS A 29 5.73 -14.84 3.81
N PHE A 30 5.40 -14.40 2.59
CA PHE A 30 4.66 -15.20 1.61
C PHE A 30 5.56 -16.01 0.68
N GLY A 31 6.89 -15.87 0.78
CA GLY A 31 7.86 -16.54 -0.08
C GLY A 31 7.75 -16.09 -1.54
N LEU A 32 7.55 -14.79 -1.74
CA LEU A 32 7.33 -14.19 -3.05
C LEU A 32 8.42 -13.18 -3.38
N ASP A 33 8.92 -13.23 -4.60
CA ASP A 33 9.79 -12.18 -5.16
C ASP A 33 8.96 -11.12 -5.92
N GLU A 34 7.76 -11.50 -6.39
CA GLU A 34 6.84 -10.66 -7.15
C GLU A 34 5.40 -10.84 -6.65
N PRO A 35 4.55 -9.80 -6.79
CA PRO A 35 3.16 -9.90 -6.33
C PRO A 35 2.40 -10.95 -7.15
N PRO A 36 1.50 -11.73 -6.50
CA PRO A 36 0.83 -12.83 -7.16
C PRO A 36 -0.11 -12.31 -8.25
N THR A 37 -0.06 -12.96 -9.41
CA THR A 37 -0.96 -12.69 -10.54
C THR A 37 -2.13 -13.66 -10.55
N LYS A 38 -3.08 -13.48 -11.48
CA LYS A 38 -4.19 -14.44 -11.71
C LYS A 38 -3.68 -15.85 -11.98
N ASP A 39 -2.61 -15.99 -12.77
CA ASP A 39 -2.06 -17.28 -13.20
C ASP A 39 -1.11 -17.92 -12.16
N SER A 40 -0.81 -17.23 -11.06
CA SER A 40 -0.04 -17.82 -9.97
C SER A 40 -0.75 -19.04 -9.38
N ASN A 41 -0.01 -20.13 -9.16
CA ASN A 41 -0.47 -21.34 -8.47
C ASN A 41 -0.75 -21.14 -6.97
N MET A 42 -0.63 -19.92 -6.45
CA MET A 42 -0.91 -19.61 -5.07
C MET A 42 -2.39 -19.84 -4.72
N PRO A 43 -2.71 -20.50 -3.60
CA PRO A 43 -4.10 -20.66 -3.16
C PRO A 43 -4.79 -19.30 -3.00
N ARG A 44 -6.06 -19.21 -3.43
CA ARG A 44 -6.90 -18.00 -3.37
C ARG A 44 -6.78 -17.24 -2.04
N ARG A 45 -6.97 -17.95 -0.92
CA ARG A 45 -6.89 -17.38 0.43
C ARG A 45 -5.52 -16.77 0.75
N LYS A 46 -4.43 -17.36 0.24
CA LYS A 46 -3.08 -16.82 0.41
C LYS A 46 -2.86 -15.58 -0.45
N LYS A 47 -3.38 -15.52 -1.67
CA LYS A 47 -3.34 -14.30 -2.52
C LYS A 47 -4.05 -13.14 -1.82
N LEU A 48 -5.26 -13.38 -1.32
CA LEU A 48 -6.03 -12.37 -0.60
C LEU A 48 -5.29 -11.87 0.65
N ALA A 49 -4.75 -12.80 1.45
CA ALA A 49 -3.98 -12.44 2.65
C ALA A 49 -2.72 -11.62 2.30
N PHE A 50 -2.03 -11.96 1.21
CA PHE A 50 -0.89 -11.18 0.74
C PHE A 50 -1.29 -9.74 0.43
N PHE A 51 -2.33 -9.53 -0.39
CA PHE A 51 -2.76 -8.18 -0.76
C PHE A 51 -3.23 -7.38 0.45
N LEU A 52 -3.94 -8.02 1.39
CA LEU A 52 -4.38 -7.36 2.61
C LEU A 52 -3.19 -6.89 3.46
N GLU A 53 -2.21 -7.76 3.72
CA GLU A 53 -1.02 -7.40 4.50
C GLU A 53 -0.18 -6.32 3.78
N MET A 54 -0.11 -6.37 2.45
CA MET A 54 0.59 -5.35 1.66
C MET A 54 -0.10 -4.00 1.71
N LEU A 55 -1.43 -3.96 1.68
CA LEU A 55 -2.18 -2.71 1.85
C LEU A 55 -2.02 -2.15 3.27
N GLN A 56 -2.05 -3.00 4.30
CA GLN A 56 -1.82 -2.59 5.68
C GLN A 56 -0.40 -2.03 5.88
N ALA A 57 0.62 -2.68 5.32
CA ALA A 57 2.00 -2.20 5.38
C ALA A 57 2.18 -0.79 4.75
N ASN A 58 1.36 -0.48 3.74
CA ASN A 58 1.41 0.77 3.00
C ASN A 58 0.33 1.79 3.40
N ASP A 59 -0.46 1.52 4.43
CA ASP A 59 -1.52 2.41 4.89
C ASP A 59 -0.91 3.63 5.61
N ALA A 60 -0.94 4.79 4.95
CA ALA A 60 -0.45 6.06 5.50
C ALA A 60 -1.29 6.59 6.67
N THR A 61 -2.52 6.07 6.85
CA THR A 61 -3.45 6.46 7.92
C THR A 61 -3.34 5.57 9.15
N SER A 62 -2.59 4.47 9.08
CA SER A 62 -2.33 3.58 10.21
C SER A 62 -1.70 4.33 11.39
N ASP A 63 -1.93 3.83 12.61
CA ASP A 63 -1.38 4.45 13.83
C ASP A 63 0.15 4.58 13.80
N GLU A 64 0.81 3.69 13.07
CA GLU A 64 2.25 3.68 12.88
C GLU A 64 2.74 4.73 11.87
N ASN A 65 1.97 4.99 10.81
CA ASN A 65 2.38 5.85 9.71
C ASN A 65 1.76 7.26 9.76
N LYS A 66 0.71 7.49 10.55
CA LYS A 66 -0.03 8.77 10.59
C LYS A 66 0.81 9.97 11.04
N THR A 67 1.90 9.74 11.77
CA THR A 67 2.82 10.80 12.23
C THR A 67 3.98 11.06 11.27
N LEU A 68 4.08 10.30 10.17
CA LEU A 68 5.15 10.49 9.20
C LEU A 68 5.05 11.86 8.50
N PRO A 69 6.18 12.41 8.02
CA PRO A 69 6.15 13.61 7.20
C PRO A 69 5.42 13.38 5.87
N LEU A 70 5.11 14.49 5.18
CA LEU A 70 4.27 14.46 3.99
C LEU A 70 4.88 13.62 2.85
N GLY A 71 6.20 13.68 2.64
CA GLY A 71 6.88 12.94 1.57
C GLY A 71 6.68 11.43 1.70
N GLU A 72 6.90 10.90 2.91
CA GLU A 72 6.74 9.50 3.26
C GLU A 72 5.27 9.05 3.15
N LYS A 73 4.32 9.90 3.56
CA LYS A 73 2.87 9.63 3.39
C LYS A 73 2.48 9.54 1.93
N LEU A 74 2.96 10.44 1.08
CA LEU A 74 2.71 10.41 -0.36
C LEU A 74 3.32 9.14 -0.99
N PHE A 75 4.51 8.74 -0.54
CA PHE A 75 5.13 7.49 -0.98
C PHE A 75 4.30 6.25 -0.59
N LEU A 76 3.88 6.16 0.66
CA LEU A 76 3.00 5.10 1.17
C LEU A 76 1.68 5.04 0.39
N ASN A 77 1.00 6.18 0.21
CA ASN A 77 -0.24 6.26 -0.56
C ASN A 77 -0.06 5.79 -2.00
N ARG A 78 1.06 6.13 -2.66
CA ARG A 78 1.37 5.62 -4.00
C ARG A 78 1.51 4.10 -4.01
N ARG A 79 2.23 3.53 -3.03
CA ARG A 79 2.40 2.07 -2.90
C ARG A 79 1.09 1.35 -2.61
N TYR A 80 0.26 1.91 -1.73
CA TYR A 80 -1.08 1.43 -1.43
C TYR A 80 -1.94 1.39 -2.69
N ASN A 81 -2.01 2.50 -3.43
CA ASN A 81 -2.82 2.59 -4.64
C ASN A 81 -2.36 1.61 -5.73
N ASN A 82 -1.05 1.48 -5.95
CA ASN A 82 -0.52 0.50 -6.89
C ASN A 82 -0.86 -0.95 -6.47
N THR A 83 -0.77 -1.26 -5.18
CA THR A 83 -1.14 -2.58 -4.65
C THR A 83 -2.63 -2.85 -4.87
N TYR A 84 -3.48 -1.86 -4.61
CA TYR A 84 -4.92 -1.98 -4.80
C TYR A 84 -5.29 -2.14 -6.27
N GLN A 85 -4.67 -1.37 -7.18
CA GLN A 85 -4.84 -1.52 -8.62
C GLN A 85 -4.43 -2.92 -9.09
N HIS A 86 -3.26 -3.41 -8.67
CA HIS A 86 -2.81 -4.75 -8.97
C HIS A 86 -3.80 -5.80 -8.42
N ALA A 87 -4.32 -5.62 -7.20
CA ALA A 87 -5.36 -6.49 -6.66
C ALA A 87 -6.63 -6.47 -7.52
N MET A 88 -7.08 -5.30 -8.01
CA MET A 88 -8.26 -5.18 -8.88
C MET A 88 -8.11 -5.89 -10.22
N GLU A 89 -6.89 -6.02 -10.76
CA GLU A 89 -6.64 -6.75 -12.01
C GLU A 89 -6.81 -8.27 -11.86
N TYR A 90 -6.61 -8.81 -10.65
CA TYR A 90 -6.51 -10.26 -10.45
C TYR A 90 -7.54 -10.86 -9.48
N LEU A 91 -8.12 -10.05 -8.60
CA LEU A 91 -9.17 -10.45 -7.68
C LEU A 91 -10.55 -10.25 -8.32
N THR A 92 -11.46 -11.19 -8.05
CA THR A 92 -12.88 -11.07 -8.34
C THR A 92 -13.53 -9.99 -7.48
N GLN A 93 -14.73 -9.54 -7.88
CA GLN A 93 -15.46 -8.52 -7.13
C GLN A 93 -15.76 -8.92 -5.68
N ASN A 94 -16.05 -10.20 -5.42
CA ASN A 94 -16.25 -10.71 -4.07
C ASN A 94 -14.97 -10.68 -3.24
N GLU A 95 -13.82 -10.95 -3.84
CA GLU A 95 -12.52 -10.87 -3.17
C GLU A 95 -12.12 -9.44 -2.86
N LEU A 96 -12.42 -8.50 -3.75
CA LEU A 96 -12.24 -7.07 -3.50
C LEU A 96 -13.18 -6.57 -2.39
N TYR A 97 -14.40 -7.11 -2.31
CA TYR A 97 -15.30 -6.84 -1.21
C TYR A 97 -14.73 -7.35 0.12
N GLU A 98 -14.22 -8.59 0.16
CA GLU A 98 -13.53 -9.14 1.33
C GLU A 98 -12.31 -8.27 1.72
N LEU A 99 -11.51 -7.86 0.73
CA LEU A 99 -10.32 -7.04 0.94
C LEU A 99 -10.66 -5.63 1.46
N SER A 100 -11.71 -4.99 0.93
CA SER A 100 -12.17 -3.67 1.38
C SER A 100 -12.87 -3.69 2.75
N ALA A 101 -13.46 -4.83 3.14
CA ALA A 101 -14.03 -5.03 4.47
C ALA A 101 -12.95 -5.22 5.55
N HIS A 102 -11.78 -5.73 5.19
CA HIS A 102 -10.66 -5.99 6.09
C HIS A 102 -9.58 -4.90 6.11
N ALA A 103 -9.42 -4.15 5.03
CA ALA A 103 -8.73 -2.86 5.08
C ALA A 103 -9.62 -1.87 5.85
N LYS A 104 -9.06 -1.02 6.72
CA LYS A 104 -9.83 0.06 7.37
C LYS A 104 -10.23 1.11 6.33
N GLY A 105 -11.21 0.75 5.49
CA GLY A 105 -11.75 1.55 4.38
C GLY A 105 -10.74 1.88 3.28
N PRO A 106 -11.21 2.18 2.07
CA PRO A 106 -10.41 2.99 1.16
C PRO A 106 -10.07 4.29 1.90
N CYS A 107 -8.79 4.63 1.96
CA CYS A 107 -8.27 5.94 2.31
C CYS A 107 -9.27 7.01 1.83
N GLU A 108 -9.78 7.87 2.72
CA GLU A 108 -10.85 8.85 2.43
C GLU A 108 -10.59 9.72 1.18
N TYR A 109 -9.36 9.70 0.66
CA TYR A 109 -8.97 10.26 -0.63
C TYR A 109 -9.70 9.71 -1.86
N LEU A 110 -10.21 8.46 -1.85
CA LEU A 110 -11.01 7.94 -2.98
C LEU A 110 -12.45 8.45 -2.99
N LYS A 111 -12.94 9.05 -1.88
CA LYS A 111 -14.27 9.68 -1.84
C LYS A 111 -14.26 11.13 -2.31
N GLN A 112 -13.09 11.74 -2.55
CA GLN A 112 -12.97 13.16 -2.89
C GLN A 112 -12.83 13.42 -4.40
N ASN A 113 -12.78 12.39 -5.25
CA ASN A 113 -12.57 12.55 -6.71
C ASN A 113 -13.54 11.73 -7.58
N THR A 114 -14.74 11.40 -7.06
CA THR A 114 -15.87 10.92 -7.86
C THR A 114 -17.05 11.85 -7.73
#